data_AF-A0A6J7KJJ9-F1
#
_entry.id   AF-A0A6J7KJJ9-F1
#
_cell.length_a   1.000
_cell.length_b   1.000
_cell.length_c   1.000
_cell.angle_alpha   90.00
_cell.angle_beta   90.00
_cell.angle_gamma   90.00
#
_symmetry.space_group_name_H-M   'P 1'
#
loop_
_entity.id
_entity.type
_entity.pdbx_description
1 polymer ?
#
loop_
_entity_poly.entity_id
_entity_poly.type
_entity_poly.pdbx_seq_one_letter_code
_entity_poly.pdbx_strand_id
1 'polypeptide(L)' 'MRLTGPEVSSEQIGVAVLEGLRQVDEVAYVRFASVYKGFDDAADFQREITLLTKATEPKRH' A
#
# COMPACT_ATOMS: atom_id res chain seq x y z
N MET A 1 5.92 -23.33 20.40
CA MET A 1 4.99 -23.74 19.33
C MET A 1 5.51 -23.11 18.04
N ARG A 2 6.14 -23.89 17.14
CA ARG A 2 6.48 -23.39 15.80
C ARG A 2 5.20 -23.44 14.98
N LEU A 3 4.86 -22.35 14.31
CA LEU A 3 3.78 -22.33 13.33
C LEU A 3 4.21 -23.24 12.17
N THR A 4 3.66 -24.46 12.09
CA THR A 4 3.94 -25.43 11.02
C THR A 4 3.05 -25.13 9.81
N GLY A 5 3.20 -23.92 9.25
CA GLY A 5 2.58 -23.51 8.00
C GLY A 5 3.63 -23.34 6.90
N PRO A 6 3.22 -23.28 5.63
CA PRO A 6 4.13 -22.90 4.55
C PRO A 6 4.76 -21.53 4.85
N GLU A 7 6.01 -21.34 4.43
CA GLU A 7 6.68 -20.04 4.53
C GLU A 7 5.89 -18.99 3.75
N VAL A 8 5.69 -17.82 4.36
CA VAL A 8 5.03 -16.68 3.73
C VAL A 8 6.09 -15.64 3.41
N SER A 9 6.16 -15.20 2.15
CA SER A 9 7.14 -14.20 1.77
C SER A 9 6.77 -12.82 2.31
N SER A 10 7.76 -12.00 2.62
CA SER A 10 7.53 -10.61 3.03
C SER A 10 6.83 -9.79 1.94
N GLU A 11 7.03 -10.16 0.67
CA GLU A 11 6.32 -9.58 -0.47
C GLU A 11 4.81 -9.79 -0.36
N GLN A 12 4.37 -11.04 -0.10
CA GLN A 12 2.95 -11.37 0.08
C GLN A 12 2.32 -10.55 1.21
N ILE A 13 3.03 -10.41 2.34
CA ILE A 13 2.57 -9.59 3.46
C ILE A 13 2.49 -8.12 3.07
N GLY A 14 3.50 -7.59 2.39
CA GLY A 14 3.54 -6.19 1.98
C GLY A 14 2.41 -5.82 1.03
N VAL A 15 2.09 -6.68 0.06
CA VAL A 15 0.94 -6.51 -0.83
C VAL A 15 -0.38 -6.49 -0.03
N ALA A 16 -0.59 -7.47 0.85
CA ALA A 16 -1.80 -7.53 1.67
C ALA A 16 -1.96 -6.30 2.58
N VAL A 17 -0.87 -5.79 3.16
CA VAL A 17 -0.88 -4.56 3.96
C VAL A 17 -1.25 -3.35 3.11
N LEU A 18 -0.68 -3.20 1.91
CA LEU A 18 -1.04 -2.11 1.00
C LEU A 18 -2.52 -2.16 0.61
N GLU A 19 -3.05 -3.33 0.28
CA GLU A 19 -4.48 -3.48 -0.06
C GLU A 19 -5.39 -3.09 1.10
N GLY A 20 -5.10 -3.58 2.31
CA GLY A 20 -5.86 -3.25 3.51
C GLY A 20 -5.81 -1.77 3.86
N LEU A 21 -4.60 -1.18 3.91
CA LEU A 21 -4.42 0.23 4.28
C LEU A 21 -5.11 1.16 3.28
N ARG A 22 -5.13 0.83 1.99
CA ARG A 22 -5.81 1.64 0.98
C ARG A 22 -7.30 1.85 1.27
N GLN A 23 -7.95 0.91 1.95
CA GLN A 23 -9.37 0.98 2.31
C GLN A 23 -9.62 1.61 3.68
N VAL A 24 -8.63 1.55 4.58
CA VAL A 24 -8.78 1.95 5.98
C VAL A 24 -8.27 3.36 6.23
N ASP A 25 -7.09 3.70 5.72
CA ASP A 25 -6.42 4.97 5.96
C ASP A 25 -5.39 5.26 4.85
N GLU A 26 -5.69 6.27 4.02
CA GLU A 26 -4.84 6.69 2.92
C GLU A 26 -3.48 7.25 3.38
N VAL A 27 -3.42 7.90 4.54
CA VAL A 27 -2.17 8.45 5.09
C VAL A 27 -1.26 7.32 5.56
N ALA A 28 -1.82 6.31 6.23
CA ALA A 28 -1.08 5.11 6.62
C ALA A 28 -0.60 4.32 5.40
N TYR A 29 -1.44 4.20 4.36
CA TYR A 29 -1.06 3.60 3.08
C TYR A 29 0.17 4.27 2.48
N VAL A 30 0.18 5.59 2.30
CA VAL A 30 1.30 6.32 1.66
C VAL A 30 2.59 6.17 2.47
N ARG A 31 2.50 6.21 3.81
CA ARG A 31 3.66 6.01 4.70
C ARG A 31 4.26 4.61 4.59
N PHE A 32 3.42 3.59 4.45
CA PHE A 32 3.90 2.23 4.24
C PHE A 32 4.47 2.06 2.83
N ALA A 33 3.76 2.56 1.82
CA ALA A 33 4.16 2.49 0.43
C ALA A 33 5.53 3.15 0.17
N SER A 34 5.85 4.26 0.85
CA SER A 34 7.13 4.95 0.63
C SER A 34 8.34 4.09 0.99
N VAL A 35 8.23 3.27 2.04
CA VAL A 35 9.29 2.33 2.42
C VAL A 35 9.23 1.07 1.56
N TYR A 36 8.03 0.47 1.42
CA TYR A 36 7.88 -0.81 0.72
C TYR A 36 8.22 -0.73 -0.77
N LYS A 37 7.84 0.38 -1.44
CA LYS A 37 8.11 0.61 -2.86
C LYS A 37 9.44 1.35 -3.11
N GLY A 38 10.15 1.76 -2.06
CA GLY A 38 11.44 2.46 -2.16
C GLY A 38 11.31 3.83 -2.83
N PHE A 39 10.53 4.74 -2.23
CA PHE A 39 10.45 6.11 -2.71
C PHE A 39 11.76 6.84 -2.43
N ASP A 40 12.28 7.52 -3.44
CA ASP A 40 13.54 8.26 -3.41
C ASP A 40 13.30 9.77 -3.26
N ASP A 41 12.21 10.29 -3.83
CA ASP A 41 11.94 11.73 -3.87
C ASP A 41 10.47 12.13 -3.72
N ALA A 42 10.23 13.44 -3.63
CA ALA A 42 8.89 14.01 -3.51
C ALA A 42 7.97 13.72 -4.70
N ALA A 43 8.54 13.47 -5.89
CA ALA A 43 7.75 13.11 -7.07
C ALA A 43 7.15 11.72 -6.91
N ASP A 44 7.81 10.80 -6.22
CA ASP A 44 7.27 9.46 -5.92
C ASP A 44 6.02 9.56 -5.05
N PHE A 45 6.08 10.39 -4.00
CA PHE A 45 4.92 10.70 -3.16
C PHE A 45 3.78 11.31 -3.98
N GLN A 46 4.09 12.31 -4.81
CA GLN A 46 3.08 12.97 -5.64
C GLN A 46 2.39 12.00 -6.60
N ARG A 47 3.16 11.09 -7.23
CA ARG A 47 2.61 10.06 -8.12
C ARG A 47 1.68 9.13 -7.36
N GLU A 48 2.09 8.64 -6.19
CA GLU A 48 1.28 7.72 -5.40
C GLU A 48 -0.01 8.37 -4.87
N ILE A 49 0.06 9.60 -4.36
CA ILE A 49 -1.11 10.35 -3.89
C ILE A 49 -2.10 10.57 -5.05
N THR A 50 -1.61 10.92 -6.24
CA THR A 50 -2.46 11.08 -7.43
C THR A 50 -3.19 9.78 -7.81
N LEU A 51 -2.56 8.61 -7.60
CA LEU A 51 -3.19 7.31 -7.85
C LEU A 51 -4.25 6.97 -6.80
N LEU A 52 -4.07 7.39 -5.55
CA LEU A 52 -5.07 7.23 -4.50
C LEU A 52 -6.30 8.06 -4.78
N THR A 53 -6.15 9.34 -5.11
CA THR A 53 -7.29 10.23 -5.38
C THR A 53 -8.12 9.77 -6.58
N LYS A 54 -7.47 9.22 -7.63
CA LYS A 54 -8.19 8.64 -8.77
C LYS A 54 -8.97 7.37 -8.44
N ALA A 55 -8.54 6.61 -7.44
CA ALA A 55 -9.22 5.39 -7.03
C ALA A 55 -10.35 5.64 -6.02
N THR A 56 -10.34 6.79 -5.35
CA THR A 56 -11.38 7.21 -4.41
C THR A 56 -12.47 8.05 -5.06
N GLU A 57 -12.30 8.46 -6.33
CA GLU A 57 -13.41 8.97 -7.13
C GLU A 57 -14.50 7.89 -7.26
N PRO A 58 -15.74 8.16 -6.80
CA PRO A 58 -16.82 7.20 -6.95
C PRO A 58 -17.07 7.00 -8.45
N LYS A 59 -17.20 5.73 -8.87
CA LYS A 59 -17.72 5.37 -10.20
C LYS A 59 -19.06 6.08 -10.37
N ARG A 60 -19.05 7.19 -11.09
CA ARG A 60 -20.25 7.97 -11.39
C ARG A 60 -21.07 7.17 -12.40
N HIS A 61 -21.98 6.36 -11.88
CA HIS A 61 -23.04 5.70 -12.63
C HIS A 61 -24.08 6.73 -13.09
#